data_AF-A0A937VE95-F1
#
_entry.id   AF-A0A937VE95-F1
#
_cell.length_a   1.000
_cell.length_b   1.000
_cell.length_c   1.000
_cell.angle_alpha   90.00
_cell.angle_beta   90.00
_cell.angle_gamma   90.00
#
_symmetry.space_group_name_H-M   'P 1'
#
loop_
_entity.id
_entity.type
_entity.pdbx_description
1 polymer ?
#
loop_
_entity_poly.entity_id
_entity_poly.type
_entity_poly.pdbx_seq_one_letter_code
_entity_poly.pdbx_strand_id
1 'polypeptide(L)'
;IPPAALERIGRAGLDLAGGLHAAEHAAIGLLPLLTMCDRNDIGGLSTIAHPDTGQPQIFIYDGFPGGVGISEKGFELLPDLWRATLQTLNECPCEDGCPSCVQSPKCGNNNEPLDKQAARVLLGELLRGEV
;
A
#
# COMPACT_ATOMS: atom_id res chain seq x y z
N ILE A 1 10.11 2.60 4.25
CA ILE A 1 9.08 3.57 4.72
C ILE A 1 9.76 4.74 5.41
N PRO A 2 9.38 6.00 5.18
CA PRO A 2 10.04 7.17 5.77
C PRO A 2 9.95 7.16 7.31
N PRO A 3 11.03 7.52 8.05
CA PRO A 3 11.00 7.57 9.52
C PRO A 3 9.90 8.48 10.09
N ALA A 4 9.61 9.60 9.41
CA ALA A 4 8.54 10.52 9.81
C ALA A 4 7.15 9.85 9.84
N ALA A 5 6.89 8.88 8.95
CA ALA A 5 5.66 8.10 8.97
C ALA A 5 5.56 7.24 10.23
N LEU A 6 6.65 6.56 10.59
CA LEU A 6 6.71 5.69 11.77
C LEU A 6 6.48 6.49 13.06
N GLU A 7 7.12 7.66 13.17
CA GLU A 7 6.96 8.56 14.31
C GLU A 7 5.52 9.07 14.44
N ARG A 8 4.91 9.49 13.33
CA ARG A 8 3.51 9.98 13.33
C ARG A 8 2.51 8.89 13.68
N ILE A 9 2.65 7.70 13.08
CA ILE A 9 1.79 6.54 13.36
C ILE A 9 1.89 6.16 14.84
N GLY A 10 3.13 6.03 15.36
CA GLY A 10 3.36 5.71 16.77
C GLY A 10 2.80 6.75 17.74
N ARG A 11 2.98 8.06 17.45
CA ARG A 11 2.42 9.14 18.27
C ARG A 11 0.90 9.16 18.28
N ALA A 12 0.27 8.80 17.16
CA ALA A 12 -1.18 8.74 17.03
C ALA A 12 -1.80 7.47 17.62
N GLY A 13 -0.97 6.50 18.06
CA GLY A 13 -1.45 5.21 18.57
C GLY A 13 -2.09 4.32 17.50
N LEU A 14 -1.71 4.53 16.24
CA LEU A 14 -2.23 3.78 15.09
C LEU A 14 -1.43 2.48 14.86
N ASP A 15 -2.04 1.49 14.20
CA ASP A 15 -1.38 0.22 13.93
C ASP A 15 -0.51 0.30 12.67
N LEU A 16 0.81 0.19 12.85
CA LEU A 16 1.76 0.19 11.75
C LEU A 16 1.57 -1.03 10.83
N ALA A 17 1.31 -2.21 11.39
CA ALA A 17 1.14 -3.42 10.58
C ALA A 17 -0.12 -3.30 9.71
N GLY A 18 -1.24 -2.91 10.32
CA GLY A 18 -2.49 -2.62 9.63
C GLY A 18 -2.37 -1.50 8.59
N GLY A 19 -1.58 -0.45 8.87
CA GLY A 19 -1.33 0.65 7.94
C GLY A 19 -0.56 0.25 6.70
N LEU A 20 0.50 -0.56 6.87
CA LEU A 20 1.28 -1.10 5.75
C LEU A 20 0.41 -2.01 4.87
N HIS A 21 -0.35 -2.89 5.49
CA HIS A 21 -1.24 -3.84 4.82
C HIS A 21 -2.39 -3.15 4.08
N ALA A 22 -3.01 -2.15 4.70
CA ALA A 22 -4.05 -1.34 4.06
C ALA A 22 -3.52 -0.52 2.87
N ALA A 23 -2.33 0.08 3.01
CA ALA A 23 -1.70 0.81 1.92
C ALA A 23 -1.31 -0.11 0.75
N GLU A 24 -0.76 -1.29 1.05
CA GLU A 24 -0.45 -2.34 0.06
C GLU A 24 -1.71 -2.73 -0.72
N HIS A 25 -2.78 -3.14 -0.04
CA HIS A 25 -4.03 -3.55 -0.67
C HIS A 25 -4.62 -2.48 -1.59
N ALA A 26 -4.66 -1.24 -1.11
CA ALA A 26 -5.21 -0.13 -1.86
C ALA A 26 -4.36 0.15 -3.12
N ALA A 27 -3.02 0.14 -2.98
CA ALA A 27 -2.10 0.39 -4.08
C ALA A 27 -2.16 -0.71 -5.15
N ILE A 28 -2.10 -2.00 -4.77
CA ILE A 28 -2.21 -3.09 -5.75
C ILE A 28 -3.61 -3.18 -6.37
N GLY A 29 -4.64 -2.68 -5.69
CA GLY A 29 -5.99 -2.57 -6.22
C GLY A 29 -6.13 -1.49 -7.29
N LEU A 30 -5.35 -0.41 -7.18
CA LEU A 30 -5.41 0.74 -8.09
C LEU A 30 -4.37 0.70 -9.21
N LEU A 31 -3.21 0.06 -9.01
CA LEU A 31 -2.15 -0.04 -10.02
C LEU A 31 -2.64 -0.49 -11.41
N PRO A 32 -3.56 -1.49 -11.53
CA PRO A 32 -4.10 -1.88 -12.83
C PRO A 32 -4.74 -0.74 -13.64
N LEU A 33 -5.27 0.29 -12.98
CA LEU A 33 -5.85 1.46 -13.65
C LEU A 33 -4.78 2.36 -14.30
N LEU A 34 -3.53 2.28 -13.84
CA LEU A 34 -2.40 3.07 -14.34
C LEU A 34 -1.59 2.29 -15.39
N THR A 35 -1.48 0.98 -15.23
CA THR A 35 -0.65 0.12 -16.09
C THR A 35 -1.44 -0.67 -17.12
N MET A 36 -2.79 -0.63 -17.07
CA MET A 36 -3.69 -1.36 -17.97
C MET A 36 -3.49 -2.89 -17.93
N CYS A 37 -3.04 -3.44 -16.79
CA CYS A 37 -2.97 -4.88 -16.54
C CYS A 37 -4.26 -5.42 -15.91
N ASP A 38 -4.38 -6.75 -15.75
CA ASP A 38 -5.42 -7.34 -14.91
C ASP A 38 -5.03 -7.24 -13.43
N ARG A 39 -6.03 -7.20 -12.54
CA ARG A 39 -5.80 -7.21 -11.09
C ARG A 39 -5.12 -8.50 -10.60
N ASN A 40 -5.29 -9.60 -11.32
CA ASN A 40 -4.65 -10.87 -10.99
C ASN A 40 -3.16 -10.89 -11.33
N ASP A 41 -2.71 -9.99 -12.20
CA ASP A 41 -1.33 -9.91 -12.67
C ASP A 41 -0.38 -9.25 -11.66
N ILE A 42 -0.91 -8.70 -10.55
CA ILE A 42 -0.12 -8.01 -9.53
C ILE A 42 -0.34 -8.62 -8.15
N GLY A 43 0.75 -8.82 -7.42
CA GLY A 43 0.77 -9.17 -6.02
C GLY A 43 1.29 -8.04 -5.14
N GLY A 44 0.96 -8.14 -3.85
CA GLY A 44 1.50 -7.28 -2.81
C GLY A 44 2.00 -8.10 -1.64
N LEU A 45 2.89 -7.49 -0.85
CA LEU A 45 3.27 -7.99 0.47
C LEU A 45 3.71 -6.80 1.34
N SER A 46 3.32 -6.82 2.60
CA SER A 46 3.75 -5.84 3.59
C SER A 46 4.40 -6.53 4.79
N THR A 47 5.42 -5.88 5.38
CA THR A 47 6.10 -6.38 6.58
C THR A 47 6.59 -5.23 7.45
N ILE A 48 6.49 -5.40 8.77
CA ILE A 48 7.02 -4.44 9.76
C ILE A 48 8.55 -4.52 9.89
N ALA A 49 9.16 -5.64 9.52
CA ALA A 49 10.59 -5.88 9.65
C ALA A 49 11.04 -6.87 8.57
N HIS A 50 11.55 -6.34 7.46
CA HIS A 50 12.16 -7.18 6.43
C HIS A 50 13.46 -7.81 6.95
N PRO A 51 13.73 -9.11 6.71
CA PRO A 51 14.89 -9.81 7.27
C PRO A 51 16.24 -9.13 6.98
N ASP A 52 16.40 -8.57 5.78
CA ASP A 52 17.69 -8.01 5.37
C ASP A 52 17.91 -6.56 5.81
N THR A 53 16.84 -5.79 6.05
CA THR A 53 16.94 -4.35 6.36
C THR A 53 16.54 -4.03 7.79
N GLY A 54 15.77 -4.92 8.44
CA GLY A 54 15.12 -4.66 9.71
C GLY A 54 14.05 -3.56 9.66
N GLN A 55 13.68 -3.07 8.47
CA GLN A 55 12.78 -1.93 8.30
C GLN A 55 11.39 -2.33 7.78
N PRO A 56 10.35 -1.52 8.09
CA PRO A 56 9.03 -1.67 7.50
C PRO A 56 9.04 -1.40 5.99
N GLN A 57 8.39 -2.27 5.23
CA GLN A 57 8.36 -2.23 3.76
C GLN A 57 7.04 -2.73 3.18
N ILE A 58 6.70 -2.19 2.01
CA ILE A 58 5.62 -2.66 1.13
C ILE A 58 6.29 -3.07 -0.19
N PHE A 59 5.93 -4.24 -0.69
CA PHE A 59 6.37 -4.80 -1.95
C PHE A 59 5.17 -4.87 -2.89
N ILE A 60 5.42 -4.51 -4.15
CA ILE A 60 4.49 -4.69 -5.26
C ILE A 60 5.27 -5.42 -6.35
N TYR A 61 4.73 -6.52 -6.85
CA TYR A 61 5.45 -7.40 -7.77
C TYR A 61 4.51 -8.02 -8.82
N ASP A 62 5.10 -8.42 -9.94
CA ASP A 62 4.40 -9.12 -11.02
C ASP A 62 3.99 -10.52 -10.54
N GLY A 63 2.74 -10.90 -10.80
CA GLY A 63 2.22 -12.24 -10.53
C GLY A 63 2.74 -13.32 -11.48
N PHE A 64 3.48 -12.94 -12.52
CA PHE A 64 4.04 -13.85 -13.51
C PHE A 64 5.47 -14.28 -13.17
N PRO A 65 5.79 -15.59 -13.27
CA PRO A 65 7.17 -16.07 -13.13
C PRO A 65 8.11 -15.37 -14.11
N GLY A 66 9.21 -14.84 -13.59
CA GLY A 66 10.22 -14.10 -14.38
C GLY A 66 9.91 -12.62 -14.61
N GLY A 67 8.70 -12.16 -14.27
CA GLY A 67 8.27 -10.77 -14.48
C GLY A 67 7.91 -10.46 -15.93
N VAL A 68 6.99 -9.54 -16.11
CA VAL A 68 6.50 -9.04 -17.41
C VAL A 68 6.58 -7.51 -17.52
N GLY A 69 7.07 -6.84 -16.47
CA GLY A 69 7.37 -5.41 -16.45
C GLY A 69 6.27 -4.52 -15.87
N ILE A 70 5.25 -5.08 -15.22
CA ILE A 70 4.14 -4.27 -14.67
C ILE A 70 4.61 -3.48 -13.45
N SER A 71 5.32 -4.12 -12.53
CA SER A 71 5.92 -3.49 -11.36
C SER A 71 7.01 -2.48 -11.73
N GLU A 72 7.79 -2.74 -12.78
CA GLU A 72 8.73 -1.77 -13.36
C GLU A 72 7.97 -0.52 -13.84
N LYS A 73 6.91 -0.70 -14.64
CA LYS A 73 6.06 0.43 -15.06
C LYS A 73 5.38 1.13 -13.89
N GLY A 74 4.93 0.37 -12.89
CA GLY A 74 4.35 0.89 -11.67
C GLY A 74 5.32 1.73 -10.86
N PHE A 75 6.61 1.38 -10.89
CA PHE A 75 7.66 2.18 -10.25
C PHE A 75 7.88 3.52 -10.96
N GLU A 76 7.83 3.57 -12.30
CA GLU A 76 7.87 4.84 -13.04
C GLU A 76 6.68 5.76 -12.69
N LEU A 77 5.52 5.16 -12.40
CA LEU A 77 4.27 5.86 -12.07
C LEU A 77 4.02 5.97 -10.57
N LEU A 78 5.02 5.69 -9.74
CA LEU A 78 4.83 5.51 -8.30
C LEU A 78 4.24 6.75 -7.60
N PRO A 79 4.66 8.00 -7.92
CA PRO A 79 4.03 9.18 -7.33
C PRO A 79 2.53 9.28 -7.66
N ASP A 80 2.13 8.92 -8.88
CA ASP A 80 0.72 8.95 -9.29
C ASP A 80 -0.08 7.83 -8.61
N LEU A 81 0.51 6.65 -8.45
CA LEU A 81 -0.08 5.57 -7.68
C LEU A 81 -0.33 5.98 -6.23
N TRP A 82 0.65 6.60 -5.57
CA TRP A 82 0.50 7.08 -4.20
C TRP A 82 -0.56 8.16 -4.06
N ARG A 83 -0.62 9.12 -5.00
CA ARG A 83 -1.68 10.15 -5.03
C ARG A 83 -3.06 9.53 -5.17
N ALA A 84 -3.25 8.63 -6.14
CA ALA A 84 -4.53 7.95 -6.39
C ALA A 84 -4.96 7.10 -5.18
N THR A 85 -4.01 6.40 -4.56
CA THR A 85 -4.25 5.59 -3.37
C THR A 85 -4.67 6.47 -2.20
N LEU A 86 -3.92 7.52 -1.90
CA LEU A 86 -4.26 8.45 -0.82
C LEU A 86 -5.61 9.13 -1.05
N GLN A 87 -5.90 9.53 -2.29
CA GLN A 87 -7.18 10.13 -2.67
C GLN A 87 -8.34 9.16 -2.41
N THR A 88 -8.22 7.91 -2.86
CA THR A 88 -9.24 6.87 -2.64
C THR A 88 -9.51 6.65 -1.14
N LEU A 89 -8.46 6.63 -0.32
CA LEU A 89 -8.59 6.50 1.13
C LEU A 89 -9.24 7.73 1.78
N ASN A 90 -8.97 8.93 1.27
CA ASN A 90 -9.58 10.18 1.77
C ASN A 90 -11.05 10.32 1.38
N GLU A 91 -11.43 9.89 0.17
CA GLU A 91 -12.77 10.07 -0.37
C GLU A 91 -13.74 8.95 0.02
N CYS A 92 -13.22 7.77 0.35
CA CYS A 92 -14.06 6.66 0.79
C CYS A 92 -14.76 7.00 2.13
N PRO A 93 -16.10 6.91 2.22
CA PRO A 93 -16.85 7.37 3.38
C PRO A 93 -16.77 6.43 4.60
N CYS A 94 -16.12 5.26 4.48
CA CYS A 94 -15.98 4.34 5.61
C CYS A 94 -14.99 4.85 6.66
N GLU A 95 -15.18 4.45 7.91
CA GLU A 95 -14.31 4.84 9.03
C GLU A 95 -13.08 3.93 9.11
N ASP A 96 -13.30 2.63 9.24
CA ASP A 96 -12.26 1.65 9.58
C ASP A 96 -11.59 1.00 8.36
N GLY A 97 -12.25 1.05 7.19
CA GLY A 97 -11.82 0.37 5.97
C GLY A 97 -12.89 -0.58 5.43
N CYS A 98 -12.96 -0.72 4.10
CA CYS A 98 -13.99 -1.54 3.43
C CYS A 98 -13.47 -2.12 2.09
N PRO A 99 -14.26 -3.00 1.42
CA PRO A 99 -13.96 -3.53 0.09
C PRO A 99 -13.65 -2.49 -0.98
N SER A 100 -14.14 -1.26 -0.84
CA SER A 100 -13.93 -0.21 -1.82
C SER A 100 -12.63 0.59 -1.62
N CYS A 101 -11.89 0.38 -0.52
CA CYS A 101 -10.67 1.17 -0.28
C CYS A 101 -9.45 0.35 0.17
N VAL A 102 -9.56 -0.52 1.17
CA VAL A 102 -8.38 -1.15 1.80
C VAL A 102 -8.48 -2.67 1.94
N GLN A 103 -9.63 -3.28 1.66
CA GLN A 103 -9.73 -4.74 1.66
C GLN A 103 -9.41 -5.30 0.27
N SER A 104 -8.77 -6.46 0.25
CA SER A 104 -8.45 -7.20 -0.96
C SER A 104 -9.07 -8.60 -0.89
N PRO A 105 -9.81 -9.05 -1.93
CA PRO A 105 -10.26 -10.43 -2.02
C PRO A 105 -9.11 -11.44 -2.26
N LYS A 106 -7.89 -10.96 -2.54
CA LYS A 106 -6.69 -11.79 -2.68
C LYS A 106 -5.90 -11.93 -1.37
N CYS A 107 -6.35 -11.30 -0.28
CA CYS A 107 -5.65 -11.31 0.99
C CYS A 107 -5.70 -12.72 1.62
N GLY A 108 -4.54 -13.32 1.86
CA GLY A 108 -4.43 -14.58 2.59
C GLY A 108 -4.57 -14.48 4.11
N ASN A 109 -4.59 -13.25 4.65
CA ASN A 109 -4.64 -12.95 6.08
C ASN A 109 -6.02 -12.44 6.53
N ASN A 110 -7.10 -12.84 5.83
CA ASN A 110 -8.49 -12.44 6.14
C ASN A 110 -8.72 -10.93 6.27
N ASN A 111 -7.92 -10.10 5.58
CA ASN A 111 -7.97 -8.65 5.72
C ASN A 111 -7.74 -8.16 7.17
N GLU A 112 -6.86 -8.83 7.92
CA GLU A 112 -6.50 -8.46 9.28
C GLU A 112 -4.97 -8.58 9.52
N PRO A 113 -4.34 -7.58 10.16
CA PRO A 113 -4.89 -6.27 10.56
C PRO A 113 -5.05 -5.31 9.37
N LEU A 114 -5.95 -4.33 9.49
CA LEU A 114 -6.04 -3.19 8.57
C LEU A 114 -6.27 -1.90 9.36
N ASP A 115 -5.53 -0.86 9.03
CA ASP A 115 -5.69 0.48 9.63
C ASP A 115 -5.67 1.53 8.51
N LYS A 116 -6.86 2.02 8.16
CA LYS A 116 -7.05 3.04 7.12
C LYS A 116 -6.35 4.36 7.46
N GLN A 117 -6.33 4.77 8.73
CA GLN A 117 -5.75 6.05 9.11
C GLN A 117 -4.22 5.98 9.08
N ALA A 118 -3.63 4.87 9.54
CA ALA A 118 -2.20 4.62 9.43
C ALA A 118 -1.75 4.62 7.95
N ALA A 119 -2.52 3.99 7.06
CA ALA A 119 -2.24 3.99 5.62
C ALA A 119 -2.25 5.42 5.02
N ARG A 120 -3.20 6.27 5.43
CA ARG A 120 -3.25 7.69 4.98
C ARG A 120 -2.01 8.46 5.43
N VAL A 121 -1.59 8.30 6.68
CA VAL A 121 -0.36 8.93 7.20
C VAL A 121 0.85 8.46 6.40
N LEU A 122 0.98 7.15 6.19
CA LEU A 122 2.08 6.53 5.46
C LEU A 122 2.19 7.06 4.03
N LEU A 123 1.08 7.06 3.28
CA LEU A 123 1.04 7.55 1.89
C LEU A 123 1.31 9.06 1.83
N GLY A 124 0.80 9.84 2.79
CA GLY A 124 1.07 11.27 2.89
C GLY A 124 2.55 11.58 3.10
N GLU A 125 3.26 10.80 3.92
CA GLU A 125 4.70 10.97 4.13
C GLU A 125 5.54 10.45 2.95
N LEU A 126 5.12 9.37 2.29
CA LEU A 126 5.77 8.91 1.04
C LEU A 126 5.72 9.97 -0.05
N LEU A 127 4.60 10.69 -0.19
CA LEU A 127 4.46 11.78 -1.16
C LEU A 127 5.28 13.03 -0.81
N ARG A 128 5.57 13.26 0.48
CA ARG A 128 6.43 14.38 0.93
C ARG A 128 7.92 14.08 0.78
N GLY A 129 8.29 12.81 0.82
CA GLY A 129 9.68 12.36 0.82
C GLY A 129 10.33 12.24 -0.56
N GLU A 130 9.60 12.52 -1.64
CA GLU A 130 9.97 12.36 -3.06
C GLU A 130 10.76 11.07 -3.36
N VAL A 131 10.06 10.05 -3.89
CA VAL A 131 10.67 8.85 -4.49
C VAL A 131 11.34 9.21 -5.81
#